data_AF-A0A931N7E3-F1
#
_entry.id   AF-A0A931N7E3-F1
#
_cell.length_a   1.000
_cell.length_b   1.000
_cell.length_c   1.000
_cell.angle_alpha   90.00
_cell.angle_beta   90.00
_cell.angle_gamma   90.00
#
_symmetry.space_group_name_H-M   'P 1'
#
loop_
_entity.id
_entity.type
_entity.pdbx_description
1 polymer ?
#
loop_
_entity_poly.entity_id
_entity_poly.type
_entity_poly.pdbx_seq_one_letter_code
_entity_poly.pdbx_strand_id
1 'polypeptide(L)'
;MFTVGFKINAVNEEKVSGVWNRVVLSPVTKTQMYLGHLSYSTLIGMFQLTIIFFIFHYLFSYNLGPNISIIVVTSILFIVTVVAMSLLFTGLFRTPKQYVMILTSIVSILPLLSGVYMPPGTITNDVLLFIAQFIPLQHAMDAMLGAAIYQHSWTDIYLPLSKFLLMSVIFFGVGINLVERRST
;
A
#
# COMPACT_ATOMS: atom_id res chain seq x y z
N MET A 1 -3.42 5.04 -1.85
CA MET A 1 -2.15 4.95 -2.60
C MET A 1 -1.52 6.33 -2.84
N PHE A 2 -2.22 7.31 -3.41
CA PHE A 2 -1.66 8.66 -3.67
C PHE A 2 -1.05 9.35 -2.45
N THR A 3 -1.80 9.49 -1.35
CA THR A 3 -1.32 10.19 -0.13
C THR A 3 -0.02 9.60 0.39
N VAL A 4 -0.02 8.28 0.64
CA VAL A 4 1.15 7.53 1.11
C VAL A 4 2.29 7.62 0.11
N GLY A 5 1.99 7.41 -1.17
CA GLY A 5 2.98 7.44 -2.25
C GLY A 5 3.73 8.76 -2.30
N PHE A 6 3.03 9.90 -2.22
CA PHE A 6 3.67 11.21 -2.21
C PHE A 6 4.46 11.48 -0.94
N LYS A 7 4.02 10.99 0.23
CA LYS A 7 4.80 11.11 1.46
C LYS A 7 6.11 10.33 1.40
N ILE A 8 6.08 9.12 0.84
CA ILE A 8 7.27 8.29 0.63
C ILE A 8 8.25 8.91 -0.38
N ASN A 9 7.80 9.78 -1.28
CA ASN A 9 8.69 10.49 -2.20
C ASN A 9 9.71 11.39 -1.48
N ALA A 10 9.45 11.80 -0.23
CA ALA A 10 10.39 12.55 0.59
C ALA A 10 11.76 11.84 0.69
N VAL A 11 11.78 10.50 0.70
CA VAL A 11 13.02 9.70 0.69
C VAL A 11 13.87 10.00 -0.56
N ASN A 12 13.24 10.13 -1.73
CA ASN A 12 13.95 10.49 -2.96
C ASN A 12 14.42 11.95 -2.94
N GLU A 13 13.65 12.86 -2.36
CA GLU A 13 14.01 14.28 -2.22
C GLU A 13 15.22 14.47 -1.30
N GLU A 14 15.26 13.76 -0.17
CA GLU A 14 16.37 13.76 0.78
C GLU A 14 17.64 13.14 0.20
N LYS A 15 17.50 12.15 -0.68
CA LYS A 15 18.63 11.57 -1.43
C LYS A 15 19.20 12.56 -2.45
N VAL A 16 18.34 13.15 -3.28
CA VAL A 16 18.78 14.11 -4.31
C VAL A 16 19.38 15.38 -3.70
N SER A 17 18.85 15.84 -2.56
CA SER A 17 19.39 17.00 -1.84
C SER A 17 20.65 16.71 -1.01
N GLY A 18 21.08 15.45 -0.94
CA GLY A 18 22.27 15.03 -0.18
C GLY A 18 22.08 14.99 1.34
N VAL A 19 20.86 15.25 1.85
CA VAL A 19 20.52 15.10 3.28
C VAL A 19 20.78 13.67 3.72
N TRP A 20 20.47 12.69 2.87
CA TRP A 20 20.69 11.27 3.13
C TRP A 20 22.17 10.92 3.44
N ASN A 21 23.13 11.60 2.81
CA ASN A 21 24.56 11.38 3.03
C ASN A 21 25.05 12.03 4.34
N ARG A 22 24.40 13.12 4.78
CA ARG A 22 24.75 13.84 6.01
C ARG A 22 24.33 13.09 7.28
N VAL A 23 23.48 12.07 7.16
CA VAL A 23 23.05 11.19 8.27
C VAL A 23 24.23 10.54 8.97
N VAL A 24 25.33 10.27 8.25
CA VAL A 24 26.57 9.71 8.82
C VAL A 24 27.17 10.61 9.91
N LEU A 25 26.90 11.92 9.87
CA LEU A 25 27.38 12.91 10.85
C LEU A 25 26.43 13.08 12.05
N SER A 26 25.29 12.38 12.04
CA SER A 26 24.26 12.44 13.08
C SER A 26 24.25 11.15 13.91
N PRO A 27 23.69 11.16 15.14
CA PRO A 27 23.52 9.93 15.93
C PRO A 27 22.43 8.98 15.37
N VAL A 28 21.78 9.36 14.26
CA VAL A 28 20.66 8.63 13.65
C VAL A 28 21.19 7.65 12.60
N THR A 29 20.68 6.42 12.63
CA THR A 29 21.01 5.38 11.63
C THR A 29 20.12 5.48 10.39
N LYS A 30 20.60 5.01 9.24
CA LYS A 30 19.79 4.92 8.01
C LYS A 30 18.50 4.12 8.21
N THR A 31 18.53 3.04 8.99
CA THR A 31 17.36 2.22 9.30
C THR A 31 16.31 3.02 10.08
N GLN A 32 16.73 3.84 11.04
CA GLN A 32 15.82 4.74 11.76
C GLN A 32 15.17 5.77 10.83
N MET A 33 15.90 6.26 9.83
CA MET A 33 15.36 7.18 8.82
C MET A 33 14.27 6.52 7.96
N TYR A 34 14.50 5.29 7.47
CA TYR A 34 13.46 4.53 6.78
C TYR A 34 12.26 4.28 7.69
N LEU A 35 12.47 3.75 8.90
CA LEU A 35 11.38 3.45 9.83
C LEU A 35 10.58 4.72 10.18
N GLY A 36 11.23 5.87 10.30
CA GLY A 36 10.57 7.16 10.49
C GLY A 36 9.62 7.50 9.34
N HIS A 37 10.13 7.50 8.10
CA HIS A 37 9.31 7.80 6.92
C HIS A 37 8.18 6.79 6.69
N LEU A 38 8.48 5.51 6.87
CA LEU A 38 7.52 4.42 6.69
C LEU A 38 6.42 4.45 7.75
N SER A 39 6.77 4.63 9.03
CA SER A 39 5.80 4.74 10.12
C SER A 39 4.95 6.00 9.98
N TYR A 40 5.57 7.16 9.70
CA TYR A 40 4.84 8.41 9.46
C TYR A 40 3.84 8.28 8.30
N SER A 41 4.27 7.72 7.18
CA SER A 41 3.40 7.53 6.01
C SER A 41 2.26 6.54 6.29
N THR A 42 2.54 5.48 7.06
CA THR A 42 1.54 4.51 7.51
C THR A 42 0.50 5.17 8.42
N LEU A 43 0.95 5.96 9.41
CA LEU A 43 0.09 6.66 10.36
C LEU A 43 -0.82 7.68 9.66
N ILE A 44 -0.30 8.43 8.70
CA ILE A 44 -1.12 9.33 7.87
C ILE A 44 -2.16 8.54 7.07
N GLY A 45 -1.76 7.42 6.47
CA GLY A 45 -2.69 6.56 5.74
C GLY A 45 -3.80 6.01 6.63
N MET A 46 -3.45 5.56 7.84
CA MET A 46 -4.40 5.07 8.85
C MET A 46 -5.35 6.17 9.27
N PHE A 47 -4.84 7.35 9.63
CA PHE A 47 -5.66 8.49 10.00
C PHE A 47 -6.65 8.88 8.89
N GLN A 48 -6.19 8.92 7.64
CA GLN A 48 -7.06 9.16 6.49
C GLN A 48 -8.15 8.10 6.36
N LEU A 49 -7.83 6.80 6.50
CA LEU A 49 -8.85 5.74 6.44
C LEU A 49 -9.83 5.80 7.60
N THR A 50 -9.38 6.12 8.81
CA THR A 50 -10.25 6.31 9.96
C THR A 50 -11.28 7.40 9.67
N ILE A 51 -10.85 8.56 9.17
CA ILE A 51 -11.78 9.64 8.80
C ILE A 51 -12.80 9.16 7.76
N ILE A 52 -12.36 8.42 6.74
CA ILE A 52 -13.27 7.88 5.72
C ILE A 52 -14.30 6.94 6.35
N PHE A 53 -13.89 6.00 7.19
CA PHE A 53 -14.83 5.09 7.86
C PHE A 53 -15.83 5.83 8.74
N PHE A 54 -15.38 6.85 9.48
CA PHE A 54 -16.28 7.68 10.29
C PHE A 54 -17.32 8.40 9.41
N ILE A 55 -16.89 8.99 8.29
CA ILE A 55 -17.81 9.67 7.37
C ILE A 55 -18.82 8.67 6.78
N PHE A 56 -18.36 7.52 6.28
CA PHE A 56 -19.25 6.52 5.68
C PHE A 56 -20.24 5.92 6.69
N HIS A 57 -19.80 5.67 7.91
CA HIS A 57 -20.65 5.10 8.95
C HIS A 57 -21.67 6.11 9.48
N TYR A 58 -21.26 7.33 9.83
CA TYR A 58 -22.12 8.30 10.51
C TYR A 58 -22.87 9.24 9.56
N LEU A 59 -22.26 9.67 8.45
CA LEU A 59 -22.87 10.64 7.54
C LEU A 59 -23.72 9.96 6.47
N PHE A 60 -23.22 8.85 5.91
CA PHE A 60 -23.90 8.11 4.84
C PHE A 60 -24.74 6.93 5.36
N SER A 61 -24.74 6.67 6.67
CA SER A 61 -25.43 5.55 7.30
C SER A 61 -25.14 4.21 6.61
N TYR A 62 -23.92 4.03 6.12
CA TYR A 62 -23.53 2.84 5.37
C TYR A 62 -23.35 1.66 6.30
N ASN A 63 -24.05 0.56 6.02
CA ASN A 63 -23.93 -0.67 6.78
C ASN A 63 -22.64 -1.40 6.36
N LEU A 64 -21.63 -1.36 7.23
CA LEU A 64 -20.33 -2.02 7.04
C LEU A 64 -20.38 -3.55 7.28
N GLY A 65 -21.57 -4.12 7.46
CA GLY A 65 -21.77 -5.53 7.75
C GLY A 65 -21.43 -5.91 9.20
N PRO A 66 -21.64 -7.18 9.57
CA PRO A 66 -21.43 -7.66 10.95
C PRO A 66 -19.94 -7.71 11.34
N ASN A 67 -19.05 -7.88 10.37
CA ASN A 67 -17.63 -8.15 10.60
C ASN A 67 -16.73 -6.92 10.37
N ILE A 68 -17.07 -5.79 11.01
CA ILE A 68 -16.31 -4.52 10.93
C ILE A 68 -14.83 -4.70 11.29
N SER A 69 -14.53 -5.56 12.26
CA SER A 69 -13.15 -5.83 12.68
C SER A 69 -12.28 -6.39 11.54
N ILE A 70 -12.84 -7.24 10.68
CA ILE A 70 -12.15 -7.79 9.51
C ILE A 70 -11.87 -6.70 8.49
N ILE A 71 -12.82 -5.80 8.25
CA ILE A 71 -12.66 -4.67 7.34
C ILE A 71 -11.53 -3.77 7.83
N VAL A 72 -11.51 -3.43 9.12
CA VAL A 72 -10.49 -2.58 9.73
C VAL A 72 -9.09 -3.24 9.63
N VAL A 73 -8.96 -4.53 9.96
CA VAL A 73 -7.68 -5.24 9.85
C VAL A 73 -7.20 -5.32 8.40
N THR A 74 -8.10 -5.63 7.46
CA THR A 74 -7.79 -5.65 6.04
C THR A 74 -7.30 -4.29 5.56
N SER A 75 -7.97 -3.21 5.96
CA SER A 75 -7.57 -1.84 5.64
C SER A 75 -6.18 -1.48 6.17
N ILE A 76 -5.87 -1.87 7.41
CA ILE A 76 -4.55 -1.66 8.02
C ILE A 76 -3.45 -2.39 7.23
N LEU A 77 -3.64 -3.67 6.96
CA LEU A 77 -2.68 -4.46 6.19
C LEU A 77 -2.52 -3.94 4.76
N PHE A 78 -3.62 -3.48 4.15
CA PHE A 78 -3.58 -2.85 2.84
C PHE A 78 -2.72 -1.59 2.85
N ILE A 79 -2.88 -0.68 3.84
CA ILE A 79 -2.02 0.51 3.96
C ILE A 79 -0.55 0.11 4.06
N VAL A 80 -0.21 -0.81 4.96
CA VAL A 80 1.18 -1.25 5.15
C VAL A 80 1.76 -1.82 3.86
N THR A 81 0.97 -2.59 3.11
CA THR A 81 1.38 -3.16 1.82
C THR A 81 1.57 -2.07 0.76
N VAL A 82 0.70 -1.06 0.73
CA VAL A 82 0.81 0.09 -0.18
C VAL A 82 2.03 0.97 0.16
N VAL A 83 2.34 1.15 1.43
CA VAL A 83 3.56 1.83 1.90
C VAL A 83 4.78 1.07 1.39
N ALA A 84 4.80 -0.25 1.55
CA ALA A 84 5.87 -1.10 1.05
C ALA A 84 6.02 -1.02 -0.48
N MET A 85 4.91 -1.05 -1.22
CA MET A 85 4.88 -0.90 -2.66
C MET A 85 5.39 0.48 -3.12
N SER A 86 5.07 1.53 -2.36
CA SER A 86 5.57 2.89 -2.63
C SER A 86 7.08 2.95 -2.44
N LEU A 87 7.62 2.32 -1.39
CA LEU A 87 9.06 2.23 -1.16
C LEU A 87 9.78 1.44 -2.28
N LEU A 88 9.15 0.38 -2.80
CA LEU A 88 9.66 -0.35 -3.96
C LEU A 88 9.82 0.59 -5.16
N PHE A 89 8.83 1.44 -5.43
CA PHE A 89 8.91 2.46 -6.49
C PHE A 89 9.99 3.51 -6.22
N THR A 90 10.21 3.91 -4.96
CA THR A 90 11.32 4.77 -4.57
C THR A 90 12.66 4.13 -4.95
N GLY A 91 12.83 2.83 -4.77
CA GLY A 91 14.02 2.10 -5.19
C GLY A 91 14.18 1.97 -6.71
N LEU A 92 13.09 1.97 -7.47
CA LEU A 92 13.12 1.82 -8.93
C LEU A 92 13.41 3.14 -9.67
N PHE A 93 12.98 4.29 -9.15
CA PHE A 93 13.06 5.58 -9.85
C PHE A 93 14.09 6.52 -9.24
N ARG A 94 14.84 7.25 -10.07
CA ARG A 94 16.02 8.02 -9.63
C ARG A 94 15.68 9.42 -9.13
N THR A 95 14.62 10.03 -9.65
CA THR A 95 14.28 11.42 -9.34
C THR A 95 12.89 11.50 -8.72
N PRO A 96 12.67 12.46 -7.79
CA PRO A 96 11.34 12.73 -7.23
C PRO A 96 10.28 12.98 -8.31
N LYS A 97 10.65 13.70 -9.38
CA LYS A 97 9.73 13.98 -10.50
C LYS A 97 9.35 12.71 -11.27
N GLN A 98 10.31 11.85 -11.57
CA GLN A 98 10.06 10.56 -12.24
C GLN A 98 9.17 9.66 -11.38
N TYR A 99 9.42 9.61 -10.07
CA TYR A 99 8.60 8.86 -9.13
C TYR A 99 7.15 9.35 -9.15
N VAL A 100 6.91 10.66 -9.03
CA VAL A 100 5.56 11.24 -9.02
C VAL A 100 4.82 10.94 -10.34
N MET A 101 5.50 11.10 -11.48
CA MET A 101 4.91 10.84 -12.80
C MET A 101 4.47 9.37 -12.91
N ILE A 102 5.36 8.43 -12.59
CA ILE A 102 5.09 7.00 -12.74
C ILE A 102 4.09 6.52 -11.70
N LEU A 103 4.20 6.97 -10.45
CA LEU A 103 3.23 6.64 -9.41
C LEU A 103 1.83 7.07 -9.83
N THR A 104 1.67 8.28 -10.38
CA THR A 104 0.37 8.77 -10.82
C THR A 104 -0.20 7.96 -11.98
N SER A 105 0.62 7.63 -12.97
CA SER A 105 0.21 6.78 -14.09
C SER A 105 -0.19 5.37 -13.64
N ILE A 106 0.66 4.70 -12.85
CA ILE A 106 0.41 3.31 -12.41
C ILE A 106 -0.80 3.24 -11.50
N VAL A 107 -0.85 4.07 -10.45
CA VAL A 107 -1.93 4.03 -9.44
C VAL A 107 -3.31 4.25 -10.09
N SER A 108 -3.38 5.03 -11.16
CA SER A 108 -4.65 5.26 -11.89
C SER A 108 -5.12 4.02 -12.67
N ILE A 109 -4.19 3.17 -13.11
CA ILE A 109 -4.48 1.96 -13.91
C ILE A 109 -4.68 0.72 -13.03
N LEU A 110 -4.10 0.68 -11.82
CA LEU A 110 -4.18 -0.49 -10.92
C LEU A 110 -5.62 -0.96 -10.61
N PRO A 111 -6.62 -0.08 -10.35
CA PRO A 111 -7.99 -0.53 -10.12
C PRO A 111 -8.58 -1.31 -11.31
N LEU A 112 -8.27 -0.88 -12.53
CA LEU A 112 -8.70 -1.57 -13.75
C LEU A 112 -8.05 -2.96 -13.86
N LEU A 113 -6.73 -3.04 -13.64
CA LEU A 113 -6.00 -4.32 -13.71
C LEU A 113 -6.37 -5.28 -12.57
N SER A 114 -6.71 -4.74 -11.40
CA SER A 114 -7.16 -5.53 -10.25
C SER A 114 -8.58 -6.08 -10.40
N GLY A 115 -9.34 -5.59 -11.39
CA GLY A 115 -10.74 -5.97 -11.59
C GLY A 115 -11.73 -5.31 -10.63
N VAL A 116 -11.28 -4.41 -9.73
CA VAL A 116 -12.15 -3.74 -8.75
C VAL A 116 -13.25 -2.88 -9.38
N TYR A 117 -13.03 -2.36 -10.59
CA TYR A 117 -14.06 -1.60 -11.31
C TYR A 117 -15.09 -2.48 -12.04
N MET A 118 -14.89 -3.80 -12.04
CA MET A 118 -15.74 -4.75 -12.75
C MET A 118 -16.45 -5.66 -11.74
N PRO A 119 -17.67 -6.13 -12.03
CA PRO A 119 -18.33 -7.12 -11.19
C PRO A 119 -17.48 -8.42 -11.08
N PRO A 120 -17.50 -9.11 -9.93
CA PRO A 120 -16.81 -10.39 -9.77
C PRO A 120 -17.17 -11.39 -10.87
N GLY A 121 -16.18 -12.08 -11.43
CA GLY A 121 -16.37 -13.07 -12.50
C GLY A 121 -16.42 -12.50 -13.92
N THR A 122 -16.31 -11.18 -14.11
CA THR A 122 -16.32 -10.56 -15.45
C THR A 122 -15.00 -10.74 -16.21
N ILE A 123 -13.87 -10.76 -15.49
CA ILE A 123 -12.55 -10.99 -16.10
C ILE A 123 -12.30 -12.50 -16.18
N THR A 124 -12.27 -13.04 -17.40
CA THR A 124 -12.09 -14.48 -17.65
C THR A 124 -10.73 -14.82 -18.24
N ASN A 125 -9.91 -13.83 -18.58
CA ASN A 125 -8.60 -14.05 -19.18
C ASN A 125 -7.56 -14.42 -18.11
N ASP A 126 -6.96 -15.60 -18.25
CA ASP A 126 -5.98 -16.15 -17.29
C ASP A 126 -4.75 -15.25 -17.08
N VAL A 127 -4.30 -14.54 -18.12
CA VAL A 127 -3.15 -13.63 -18.02
C VAL A 127 -3.50 -12.41 -17.16
N LEU A 128 -4.68 -11.83 -17.34
CA LEU A 128 -5.13 -10.73 -16.50
C LEU A 128 -5.33 -11.16 -15.06
N LEU A 129 -5.93 -12.34 -14.83
CA LEU A 129 -6.11 -12.89 -13.49
C LEU A 129 -4.77 -13.13 -12.79
N PHE A 130 -3.76 -13.61 -13.52
CA PHE A 130 -2.41 -13.78 -12.99
C PHE A 130 -1.76 -12.44 -12.60
N ILE A 131 -1.86 -11.41 -13.45
CA ILE A 131 -1.32 -10.07 -13.15
C ILE A 131 -2.02 -9.46 -11.93
N ALA A 132 -3.35 -9.62 -11.85
CA ALA A 132 -4.15 -9.08 -10.77
C ALA A 132 -3.69 -9.61 -9.40
N GLN A 133 -3.21 -10.86 -9.32
CA GLN A 133 -2.71 -11.45 -8.08
C GLN A 133 -1.50 -10.71 -7.48
N PHE A 134 -0.75 -9.95 -8.27
CA PHE A 134 0.35 -9.11 -7.78
C PHE A 134 -0.10 -7.73 -7.30
N ILE A 135 -1.38 -7.39 -7.49
CA ILE A 135 -1.93 -6.09 -7.13
C ILE A 135 -2.62 -6.22 -5.75
N PRO A 136 -2.14 -5.50 -4.72
CA PRO A 136 -2.69 -5.63 -3.36
C PRO A 136 -4.16 -5.20 -3.28
N LEU A 137 -4.61 -4.36 -4.23
CA LEU A 137 -5.98 -3.88 -4.31
C LEU A 137 -6.99 -4.99 -4.57
N GLN A 138 -6.63 -6.03 -5.35
CA GLN A 138 -7.53 -7.16 -5.61
C GLN A 138 -7.84 -7.92 -4.31
N HIS A 139 -6.80 -8.33 -3.58
CA HIS A 139 -6.97 -9.08 -2.33
C HIS A 139 -7.70 -8.26 -1.25
N ALA A 140 -7.60 -6.92 -1.30
CA ALA A 140 -8.30 -6.03 -0.37
C ALA A 140 -9.81 -6.11 -0.64
N MET A 141 -10.18 -6.03 -1.91
CA MET A 141 -11.57 -6.11 -2.34
C MET A 141 -12.17 -7.48 -2.00
N ASP A 142 -11.46 -8.57 -2.28
CA ASP A 142 -11.93 -9.93 -1.97
C ASP A 142 -12.21 -10.11 -0.47
N ALA A 143 -11.30 -9.65 0.39
CA ALA A 143 -11.47 -9.70 1.85
C ALA A 143 -12.62 -8.80 2.34
N MET A 144 -12.77 -7.60 1.77
CA MET A 144 -13.84 -6.68 2.13
C MET A 144 -15.22 -7.18 1.69
N LEU A 145 -15.35 -7.69 0.46
CA LEU A 145 -16.60 -8.30 -0.03
C LEU A 145 -16.95 -9.56 0.77
N GLY A 146 -15.95 -10.39 1.09
CA GLY A 146 -16.08 -11.53 1.99
C GLY A 146 -16.71 -11.15 3.33
N ALA A 147 -16.18 -10.11 3.97
CA ALA A 147 -16.63 -9.66 5.27
C ALA A 147 -18.00 -8.94 5.24
N ALA A 148 -18.23 -8.08 4.25
CA ALA A 148 -19.40 -7.20 4.19
C ALA A 148 -20.64 -7.89 3.59
N ILE A 149 -20.46 -8.70 2.54
CA ILE A 149 -21.56 -9.31 1.78
C ILE A 149 -21.70 -10.78 2.14
N TYR A 150 -20.61 -11.55 2.07
CA TYR A 150 -20.66 -13.01 2.20
C TYR A 150 -20.61 -13.50 3.65
N GLN A 151 -20.53 -12.58 4.63
CA GLN A 151 -20.47 -12.87 6.08
C GLN A 151 -19.39 -13.88 6.47
N HIS A 152 -18.30 -13.92 5.69
CA HIS A 152 -17.15 -14.79 5.95
C HIS A 152 -16.55 -14.52 7.31
N SER A 153 -16.13 -15.60 7.98
CA SER A 153 -15.48 -15.55 9.28
C SER A 153 -13.97 -15.34 9.14
N TRP A 154 -13.27 -15.12 10.25
CA TRP A 154 -11.80 -14.99 10.28
C TRP A 154 -11.07 -16.17 9.61
N THR A 155 -11.66 -17.36 9.70
CA THR A 155 -11.15 -18.61 9.09
C THR A 155 -11.20 -18.63 7.57
N ASP A 156 -12.01 -17.77 6.94
CA ASP A 156 -12.18 -17.76 5.49
C ASP A 156 -11.32 -16.66 4.85
N ILE A 157 -10.89 -15.68 5.65
CA ILE A 157 -10.20 -14.47 5.20
C ILE A 157 -8.68 -14.52 5.50
N TYR A 158 -8.20 -15.55 6.20
CA TYR A 158 -6.77 -15.72 6.48
C TYR A 158 -5.89 -15.71 5.22
N LEU A 159 -6.38 -16.26 4.10
CA LEU A 159 -5.61 -16.39 2.87
C LEU A 159 -5.36 -15.03 2.18
N PRO A 160 -6.37 -14.16 2.00
CA PRO A 160 -6.13 -12.76 1.62
C PRO A 160 -5.18 -12.02 2.58
N LEU A 161 -5.33 -12.20 3.89
CA LEU A 161 -4.48 -11.53 4.89
C LEU A 161 -3.03 -12.01 4.83
N SER A 162 -2.79 -13.31 4.63
CA SER A 162 -1.44 -13.85 4.49
C SER A 162 -0.76 -13.34 3.22
N LYS A 163 -1.52 -13.16 2.13
CA LYS A 163 -0.99 -12.55 0.89
C LYS A 163 -0.52 -11.12 1.14
N PHE A 164 -1.27 -10.32 1.91
CA PHE A 164 -0.82 -8.96 2.27
C PHE A 164 0.50 -8.97 3.04
N LEU A 165 0.62 -9.82 4.06
CA LEU A 165 1.85 -9.94 4.83
C LEU A 165 3.03 -10.34 3.93
N LEU A 166 2.83 -11.34 3.08
CA LEU A 166 3.86 -11.80 2.14
C LEU A 166 4.27 -10.70 1.16
N MET A 167 3.31 -10.00 0.55
CA MET A 167 3.58 -8.89 -0.38
C MET A 167 4.30 -7.74 0.33
N SER A 168 3.87 -7.38 1.54
CA SER A 168 4.49 -6.31 2.33
C SER A 168 5.96 -6.63 2.65
N VAL A 169 6.25 -7.86 3.10
CA VAL A 169 7.62 -8.30 3.39
C VAL A 169 8.49 -8.27 2.14
N ILE A 170 7.98 -8.78 1.01
CA ILE A 170 8.71 -8.78 -0.26
C ILE A 170 8.98 -7.35 -0.74
N PHE A 171 7.96 -6.48 -0.75
CA PHE A 171 8.11 -5.11 -1.23
C PHE A 171 9.03 -4.28 -0.33
N PHE A 172 8.98 -4.45 0.98
CA PHE A 172 9.93 -3.81 1.89
C PHE A 172 11.35 -4.32 1.69
N GLY A 173 11.55 -5.64 1.66
CA GLY A 173 12.87 -6.24 1.49
C GLY A 173 13.53 -5.82 0.18
N VAL A 174 12.81 -5.95 -0.93
CA VAL A 174 13.30 -5.56 -2.27
C VAL A 174 13.43 -4.04 -2.38
N GLY A 175 12.47 -3.28 -1.86
CA GLY A 175 12.48 -1.82 -1.89
C GLY A 175 13.69 -1.23 -1.16
N ILE A 176 13.92 -1.61 0.10
CA ILE A 176 15.08 -1.14 0.87
C ILE A 176 16.38 -1.53 0.18
N ASN A 177 16.48 -2.77 -0.32
CA ASN A 177 17.69 -3.24 -1.00
C ASN A 177 18.00 -2.42 -2.27
N LEU A 178 16.99 -2.15 -3.11
CA LEU A 178 17.12 -1.31 -4.30
C LEU A 178 17.53 0.13 -3.95
N VAL A 179 16.95 0.68 -2.89
CA VAL A 179 17.24 2.05 -2.45
C VAL A 179 18.67 2.16 -1.91
N GLU A 180 19.19 1.16 -1.19
CA GLU A 180 20.58 1.17 -0.68
C GLU A 180 21.62 0.88 -1.78
N ARG A 181 21.39 -0.09 -2.66
CA ARG A 181 22.34 -0.45 -3.73
C ARG A 181 22.61 0.68 -4.73
N ARG A 182 21.69 1.63 -4.86
CA ARG A 182 21.86 2.82 -5.72
C ARG A 182 22.54 3.99 -5.01
N SER A 183 22.80 3.89 -3.71
CA SER A 183 23.41 4.97 -2.92
C SER A 183 24.94 4.98 -2.96
N THR A 184 25.55 4.02 -3.67
CA THR A 184 26.97 3.93 -4.04
C THR A 184 27.11 4.11 -5.54
#